data_AF-A0A935WFX0-F1
#
_entry.id   AF-A0A935WFX0-F1
#
_cell.length_a   1.000
_cell.length_b   1.000
_cell.length_c   1.000
_cell.angle_alpha   90.00
_cell.angle_beta   90.00
_cell.angle_gamma   90.00
#
_symmetry.space_group_name_H-M   'P 1'
#
loop_
_entity.id
_entity.type
_entity.pdbx_description
1 polymer ?
#
loop_
_entity_poly.entity_id
_entity_poly.type
_entity_poly.pdbx_seq_one_letter_code
_entity_poly.pdbx_strand_id
1 'polypeptide(L)'
;MRGLAEQASAPVAHAPLSGPRRPRVYTTEERRRRDTSRWTLVQGVLAPVQFLVFLVSLALVLRYLATGQGYAAATVSVVVKTLTLYTIMITGSIWEHEVFGKYLFAPSFFWEDVFSMLVLALHTAYLLALFTGTLGATPLMLLALAAYAAYMVNAGQFLYKLRLARREEREGAYA
;
A
#
# COMPACT_ATOMS: atom_id res chain seq x y z
N MET A 1 -42.37 61.60 26.14
CA MET A 1 -42.65 60.14 26.05
C MET A 1 -42.66 59.73 24.58
N ARG A 2 -41.49 59.41 23.99
CA ARG A 2 -41.35 58.80 22.66
C ARG A 2 -40.76 57.40 22.86
N GLY A 3 -41.44 56.39 22.33
CA GLY A 3 -41.09 54.98 22.47
C GLY A 3 -39.75 54.64 21.82
N LEU A 4 -38.92 53.92 22.56
CA LEU A 4 -37.80 53.17 22.02
C LEU A 4 -38.29 51.74 21.83
N ALA A 5 -38.43 51.36 20.56
CA ALA A 5 -38.79 50.02 20.13
C ALA A 5 -37.68 49.02 20.54
N GLU A 6 -38.11 47.91 21.13
CA GLU A 6 -37.37 46.67 21.30
C GLU A 6 -36.64 46.29 20.01
N GLN A 7 -35.31 46.32 20.03
CA GLN A 7 -34.49 45.58 19.08
C GLN A 7 -34.56 44.10 19.47
N ALA A 8 -35.42 43.35 18.79
CA ALA A 8 -35.42 41.90 18.85
C ALA A 8 -34.12 41.36 18.22
N SER A 9 -33.22 40.86 19.05
CA SER A 9 -32.01 40.15 18.63
C SER A 9 -32.41 38.87 17.89
N ALA A 10 -32.12 38.81 16.59
CA ALA A 10 -32.31 37.59 15.80
C ALA A 10 -31.44 36.45 16.37
N PRO A 11 -31.94 35.20 16.40
CA PRO A 11 -31.13 34.07 16.84
C PRO A 11 -29.97 33.88 15.86
N VAL A 12 -28.74 33.97 16.37
CA VAL A 12 -27.53 33.58 15.63
C VAL A 12 -27.66 32.10 15.31
N ALA A 13 -27.93 31.78 14.05
CA ALA A 13 -27.90 30.41 13.57
C ALA A 13 -26.46 29.89 13.72
N HIS A 14 -26.23 29.07 14.75
CA HIS A 14 -25.00 28.30 14.86
C HIS A 14 -24.93 27.36 13.66
N ALA A 15 -24.04 27.67 12.71
CA ALA A 15 -23.71 26.76 11.62
C ALA A 15 -23.39 25.38 12.23
N PRO A 16 -23.97 24.28 11.70
CA PRO A 16 -23.72 22.97 12.25
C PRO A 16 -22.22 22.71 12.23
N LEU A 17 -21.65 22.48 13.42
CA LEU A 17 -20.25 22.06 13.57
C LEU A 17 -20.06 20.86 12.64
N SER A 18 -19.23 21.04 11.61
CA SER A 18 -18.93 19.98 10.66
C SER A 18 -18.44 18.78 11.46
N GLY A 19 -19.21 17.68 11.45
CA GLY A 19 -18.82 16.43 12.10
C GLY A 19 -17.43 15.99 11.61
N PRO A 20 -16.73 15.12 12.36
CA PRO A 20 -15.33 14.79 12.07
C PRO A 20 -15.17 14.41 10.60
N ARG A 21 -14.51 15.30 9.84
CA ARG A 21 -14.26 15.12 8.42
C ARG A 21 -13.39 13.87 8.32
N ARG A 22 -13.88 12.82 7.65
CA ARG A 22 -13.11 11.59 7.46
C ARG A 22 -11.71 11.95 6.96
N PRO A 23 -10.64 11.34 7.50
CA PRO A 23 -9.29 11.62 7.04
C PRO A 23 -9.23 11.38 5.53
N ARG A 24 -8.97 12.45 4.76
CA ARG A 24 -8.80 12.34 3.32
C ARG A 24 -7.47 11.66 3.02
N VAL A 25 -7.44 10.79 2.02
CA VAL A 25 -6.19 10.13 1.61
C VAL A 25 -5.15 11.14 1.11
N TYR A 26 -5.63 12.22 0.48
CA TYR A 26 -4.80 13.30 -0.05
C TYR A 26 -5.45 14.66 0.24
N THR A 27 -4.62 15.68 0.52
CA THR A 27 -4.96 17.09 0.34
C THR A 27 -5.14 17.41 -1.15
N THR A 28 -5.73 18.57 -1.47
CA THR A 28 -5.92 19.01 -2.87
C THR A 28 -4.58 19.11 -3.61
N GLU A 29 -3.56 19.65 -2.96
CA GLU A 29 -2.24 19.81 -3.59
C GLU A 29 -1.52 18.46 -3.77
N GLU A 30 -1.60 17.56 -2.78
CA GLU A 30 -1.05 16.20 -2.92
C GLU A 30 -1.73 15.42 -4.04
N ARG A 31 -3.06 15.57 -4.19
CA ARG A 31 -3.80 14.96 -5.30
C ARG A 31 -3.32 15.49 -6.65
N ARG A 32 -3.09 16.81 -6.77
CA ARG A 32 -2.55 17.42 -7.99
C ARG A 32 -1.15 16.90 -8.33
N ARG A 33 -0.26 16.78 -7.33
CA ARG A 33 1.08 16.19 -7.52
C ARG A 33 0.99 14.71 -7.95
N ARG A 34 0.13 13.92 -7.31
CA ARG A 34 -0.14 12.52 -7.70
C ARG A 34 -0.60 12.43 -9.15
N ASP A 35 -1.58 13.24 -9.55
CA ASP A 35 -2.20 13.14 -10.87
C ASP A 35 -1.25 13.57 -12.00
N THR A 36 -0.23 14.36 -11.68
CA THR A 36 0.81 14.79 -12.63
C THR A 36 2.08 13.93 -12.61
N SER A 37 2.30 13.13 -11.56
CA SER A 37 3.47 12.24 -11.45
C SER A 37 3.38 11.05 -12.40
N ARG A 38 4.43 10.85 -13.20
CA ARG A 38 4.57 9.68 -14.09
C ARG A 38 4.68 8.37 -13.29
N TRP A 39 5.15 8.45 -12.04
CA TRP A 39 5.28 7.27 -11.20
C TRP A 39 3.92 6.73 -10.76
N THR A 40 2.85 7.54 -10.76
CA THR A 40 1.49 7.03 -10.54
C THR A 40 1.12 5.97 -11.58
N LEU A 41 1.49 6.17 -12.86
CA LEU A 41 1.29 5.18 -13.91
C LEU A 41 2.17 3.94 -13.70
N VAL A 42 3.46 4.16 -13.36
CA VAL A 42 4.41 3.07 -13.09
C VAL A 42 3.88 2.18 -11.96
N GLN A 43 3.43 2.76 -10.85
CA GLN A 43 2.81 2.02 -9.74
C GLN A 43 1.52 1.32 -10.16
N GLY A 44 0.69 1.97 -10.98
CA GLY A 44 -0.53 1.39 -11.53
C GLY A 44 -0.29 0.12 -12.37
N VAL A 45 0.88 0.00 -13.00
CA VAL A 45 1.30 -1.19 -13.75
C VAL A 45 2.07 -2.19 -12.87
N LEU A 46 3.00 -1.72 -12.03
CA LEU A 46 3.82 -2.58 -11.19
C LEU A 46 2.99 -3.31 -10.14
N ALA A 47 1.97 -2.68 -9.56
CA ALA A 47 1.11 -3.31 -8.56
C ALA A 47 0.41 -4.60 -9.08
N PRO A 48 -0.30 -4.59 -10.22
CA PRO A 48 -0.90 -5.82 -10.75
C PRO A 48 0.13 -6.84 -11.24
N VAL A 49 1.26 -6.40 -11.82
CA VAL A 49 2.36 -7.31 -12.19
C VAL A 49 2.92 -8.01 -10.95
N GLN A 50 3.15 -7.26 -9.87
CA GLN A 50 3.64 -7.79 -8.61
C GLN A 50 2.67 -8.80 -8.00
N PHE A 51 1.36 -8.56 -8.11
CA PHE A 51 0.33 -9.49 -7.67
C PHE A 51 0.28 -10.78 -8.52
N LEU A 52 0.49 -10.69 -9.84
CA LEU A 52 0.57 -11.87 -10.70
C LEU A 52 1.82 -12.71 -10.38
N VAL A 53 2.98 -12.07 -10.24
CA VAL A 53 4.25 -12.71 -9.84
C VAL A 53 4.08 -13.39 -8.48
N PHE A 54 3.37 -12.76 -7.54
CA PHE A 54 2.99 -13.38 -6.28
C PHE A 54 2.21 -14.68 -6.46
N LEU A 55 1.12 -14.68 -7.25
CA LEU A 55 0.28 -15.87 -7.43
C LEU A 55 1.04 -17.05 -8.04
N VAL A 56 1.84 -16.77 -9.08
CA VAL A 56 2.67 -17.79 -9.72
C VAL A 56 3.67 -18.38 -8.72
N SER A 57 4.36 -17.51 -7.98
CA SER A 57 5.34 -17.94 -6.98
C SER A 57 4.70 -18.75 -5.85
N LEU A 58 3.53 -18.32 -5.35
CA LEU A 58 2.75 -19.05 -4.35
C LEU A 58 2.38 -20.45 -4.85
N ALA A 59 1.87 -20.58 -6.07
CA ALA A 59 1.51 -21.87 -6.65
C ALA A 59 2.71 -22.82 -6.74
N LEU A 60 3.88 -22.32 -7.15
CA LEU A 60 5.11 -23.11 -7.24
C LEU A 60 5.64 -23.53 -5.87
N VAL A 61 5.63 -22.63 -4.88
CA VAL A 61 6.02 -22.92 -3.50
C VAL A 61 5.10 -23.99 -2.90
N LEU A 62 3.78 -23.84 -3.04
CA LEU A 62 2.81 -24.82 -2.52
C LEU A 62 2.93 -26.17 -3.23
N ARG A 63 3.14 -26.18 -4.56
CA ARG A 63 3.39 -27.41 -5.31
C ARG A 63 4.62 -28.16 -4.78
N TYR A 64 5.72 -27.44 -4.56
CA TYR A 64 6.93 -28.05 -4.00
C TYR A 64 6.66 -28.63 -2.60
N LEU A 65 6.03 -27.86 -1.71
CA LEU A 65 5.73 -28.33 -0.35
C LEU A 65 4.79 -29.54 -0.33
N ALA A 66 3.86 -29.63 -1.28
CA ALA A 66 2.91 -30.74 -1.36
C ALA A 66 3.49 -32.01 -2.01
N THR A 67 4.43 -31.88 -2.94
CA THR A 67 4.89 -32.99 -3.79
C THR A 67 6.37 -33.34 -3.68
N GLY A 68 7.17 -32.45 -3.07
CA GLY A 68 8.63 -32.50 -3.09
C GLY A 68 9.26 -32.16 -4.45
N GLN A 69 8.48 -31.87 -5.48
CA GLN A 69 8.97 -31.64 -6.85
C GLN A 69 8.99 -30.15 -7.22
N GLY A 70 9.93 -29.75 -8.09
CA GLY A 70 9.98 -28.39 -8.63
C GLY A 70 10.65 -27.35 -7.72
N TYR A 71 11.50 -27.76 -6.78
CA TYR A 71 12.23 -26.87 -5.86
C TYR A 71 12.95 -25.72 -6.57
N ALA A 72 13.64 -26.00 -7.67
CA ALA A 72 14.37 -24.99 -8.44
C ALA A 72 13.42 -23.92 -9.00
N ALA A 73 12.28 -24.32 -9.57
CA ALA A 73 11.27 -23.40 -10.09
C ALA A 73 10.66 -22.55 -8.98
N ALA A 74 10.33 -23.15 -7.83
CA ALA A 74 9.85 -22.43 -6.65
C ALA A 74 10.90 -21.40 -6.17
N THR A 75 12.16 -21.81 -6.04
CA THR A 75 13.26 -20.92 -5.62
C THR A 75 13.45 -19.76 -6.58
N VAL A 76 13.53 -20.02 -7.88
CA VAL A 76 13.65 -18.98 -8.92
C VAL A 76 12.46 -18.03 -8.86
N SER A 77 11.24 -18.54 -8.68
CA SER A 77 10.05 -17.69 -8.59
C SER A 77 10.08 -16.76 -7.37
N VAL A 78 10.59 -17.22 -6.22
CA VAL A 78 10.77 -16.38 -5.04
C VAL A 78 11.80 -15.28 -5.31
N VAL A 79 12.93 -15.62 -5.95
CA VAL A 79 13.96 -14.63 -6.32
C VAL A 79 13.40 -13.58 -7.26
N VAL A 80 12.71 -13.99 -8.33
CA VAL A 80 12.04 -13.07 -9.27
C VAL A 80 11.05 -12.17 -8.54
N LYS A 81 10.22 -12.73 -7.67
CA LYS A 81 9.30 -11.94 -6.83
C LYS A 81 10.02 -10.93 -5.96
N THR A 82 11.15 -11.31 -5.34
CA THR A 82 11.95 -10.40 -4.53
C THR A 82 12.51 -9.24 -5.35
N LEU A 83 13.02 -9.50 -6.55
CA LEU A 83 13.54 -8.44 -7.44
C LEU A 83 12.43 -7.48 -7.88
N THR A 84 11.26 -8.01 -8.24
CA THR A 84 10.09 -7.18 -8.57
C THR A 84 9.61 -6.39 -7.33
N LEU A 85 9.71 -6.97 -6.12
CA LEU A 85 9.41 -6.27 -4.87
C LEU A 85 10.36 -5.08 -4.63
N TYR A 86 11.66 -5.26 -4.78
CA TYR A 86 12.61 -4.13 -4.68
C TYR A 86 12.31 -3.06 -5.72
N THR A 87 11.97 -3.45 -6.94
CA THR A 87 11.65 -2.52 -8.03
C THR A 87 10.43 -1.65 -7.69
N ILE A 88 9.33 -2.28 -7.25
CA ILE A 88 8.12 -1.53 -6.88
C ILE A 88 8.36 -0.68 -5.62
N MET A 89 9.17 -1.15 -4.67
CA MET A 89 9.52 -0.41 -3.47
C MET A 89 10.32 0.86 -3.79
N ILE A 90 11.36 0.75 -4.61
CA ILE A 90 12.22 1.88 -5.01
C ILE A 90 11.42 2.90 -5.82
N THR A 91 10.64 2.43 -6.80
CA THR A 91 9.81 3.34 -7.61
C THR A 91 8.66 3.94 -6.79
N GLY A 92 8.15 3.21 -5.81
CA GLY A 92 7.13 3.68 -4.87
C GLY A 92 7.67 4.77 -3.94
N SER A 93 8.90 4.61 -3.44
CA SER A 93 9.51 5.62 -2.57
C SER A 93 9.81 6.93 -3.31
N ILE A 94 10.19 6.85 -4.58
CA ILE A 94 10.35 8.04 -5.44
C ILE A 94 8.98 8.71 -5.66
N TRP A 95 7.93 7.93 -5.94
CA TRP A 95 6.57 8.46 -6.05
C TRP A 95 6.12 9.16 -4.76
N GLU A 96 6.32 8.56 -3.60
CA GLU A 96 5.98 9.18 -2.31
C GLU A 96 6.75 10.48 -2.09
N HIS A 97 8.02 10.53 -2.48
CA HIS A 97 8.81 11.74 -2.37
C HIS A 97 8.23 12.88 -3.23
N GLU A 98 7.82 12.59 -4.48
CA GLU A 98 7.17 13.59 -5.34
C GLU A 98 5.82 14.07 -4.80
N VAL A 99 5.04 13.19 -4.16
CA VAL A 99 3.69 13.53 -3.67
C VAL A 99 3.72 14.16 -2.28
N PHE A 100 4.57 13.69 -1.37
CA PHE A 100 4.56 14.03 0.05
C PHE A 100 5.85 14.68 0.56
N GLY A 101 6.91 14.73 -0.26
CA GLY A 101 8.23 15.22 0.15
C GLY A 101 8.99 14.27 1.08
N LYS A 102 8.57 12.99 1.14
CA LYS A 102 9.20 11.94 1.95
C LYS A 102 9.32 10.66 1.13
N TYR A 103 10.46 9.97 1.21
CA TYR A 103 10.64 8.72 0.49
C TYR A 103 9.80 7.57 1.05
N LEU A 104 9.52 7.56 2.35
CA LEU A 104 8.68 6.57 3.02
C LEU A 104 8.04 7.21 4.25
N PHE A 105 7.02 6.54 4.78
CA PHE A 105 6.36 6.86 6.03
C PHE A 105 5.66 8.22 5.99
N ALA A 106 5.09 8.58 4.84
CA ALA A 106 4.11 9.65 4.79
C ALA A 106 2.96 9.32 5.78
N PRO A 107 2.40 10.29 6.52
CA PRO A 107 1.37 9.99 7.53
C PRO A 107 0.18 9.19 7.00
N SER A 108 -0.20 9.40 5.74
CA SER A 108 -1.27 8.68 5.05
C SER A 108 -0.89 7.28 4.57
N PHE A 109 0.40 6.91 4.54
CA PHE A 109 0.96 5.63 4.06
C PHE A 109 1.79 4.86 5.10
N PHE A 110 1.95 5.42 6.30
CA PHE A 110 2.85 4.90 7.34
C PHE A 110 2.68 3.39 7.60
N TRP A 111 1.44 2.92 7.76
CA TRP A 111 1.18 1.52 8.06
C TRP A 111 1.44 0.61 6.85
N GLU A 112 1.15 1.06 5.64
CA GLU A 112 1.52 0.33 4.43
C GLU A 112 3.04 0.17 4.32
N ASP A 113 3.80 1.19 4.69
CA ASP A 113 5.27 1.16 4.65
C ASP A 113 5.85 0.23 5.72
N VAL A 114 5.30 0.23 6.93
CA VAL A 114 5.71 -0.72 7.99
C VAL A 114 5.56 -2.16 7.50
N PHE A 115 4.42 -2.51 6.90
CA PHE A 115 4.21 -3.85 6.37
C PHE A 115 5.08 -4.12 5.13
N SER A 116 5.29 -3.13 4.26
CA SER A 116 6.17 -3.27 3.10
C SER A 116 7.61 -3.55 3.54
N MET A 117 8.10 -2.88 4.58
CA MET A 117 9.41 -3.14 5.17
C MET A 117 9.51 -4.53 5.80
N LEU A 118 8.46 -5.01 6.48
CA LEU A 118 8.42 -6.38 6.97
C LEU A 118 8.49 -7.39 5.83
N VAL A 119 7.72 -7.20 4.76
CA VAL A 119 7.74 -8.06 3.57
C VAL A 119 9.13 -8.05 2.93
N LEU A 120 9.72 -6.86 2.77
CA LEU A 120 11.06 -6.70 2.22
C LEU A 120 12.12 -7.40 3.08
N ALA A 121 12.05 -7.24 4.40
CA ALA A 121 12.96 -7.87 5.35
C ALA A 121 12.88 -9.40 5.27
N LEU A 122 11.68 -9.98 5.22
CA LEU A 122 11.51 -11.44 5.08
C LEU A 122 12.04 -11.96 3.74
N HIS A 123 11.80 -11.24 2.65
CA HIS A 123 12.38 -11.57 1.35
C HIS A 123 13.91 -11.43 1.32
N THR A 124 14.46 -10.43 2.01
CA THR A 124 15.91 -10.26 2.16
C THR A 124 16.52 -11.41 2.96
N ALA A 125 15.87 -11.79 4.07
CA ALA A 125 16.27 -12.94 4.87
C ALA A 125 16.23 -14.24 4.06
N TYR A 126 15.22 -14.42 3.21
CA TYR A 126 15.16 -15.54 2.28
C TYR A 126 16.38 -15.57 1.34
N LEU A 127 16.71 -14.44 0.71
CA LEU A 127 17.87 -14.36 -0.20
C LEU A 127 19.19 -14.64 0.54
N LEU A 128 19.35 -14.09 1.74
CA LEU A 128 20.53 -14.34 2.56
C LEU A 128 20.65 -15.82 2.94
N ALA A 129 19.55 -16.44 3.37
CA ALA A 129 19.53 -17.85 3.75
C ALA A 129 19.81 -18.77 2.55
N LEU A 130 19.28 -18.43 1.38
CA LEU A 130 19.56 -19.12 0.12
C LEU A 130 21.04 -18.99 -0.27
N PHE A 131 21.59 -17.77 -0.23
CA PHE A 131 22.98 -17.49 -0.62
C PHE A 131 24.00 -18.15 0.31
N THR A 132 23.73 -18.13 1.62
CA THR A 132 24.62 -18.72 2.63
C THR A 132 24.42 -20.22 2.82
N GLY A 133 23.35 -20.79 2.27
CA GLY A 133 22.97 -22.19 2.50
C GLY A 133 22.58 -22.49 3.96
N THR A 134 22.24 -21.48 4.76
CA THR A 134 21.93 -21.64 6.19
C THR A 134 20.58 -22.32 6.44
N LEU A 135 19.69 -22.32 5.45
CA LEU A 135 18.41 -23.03 5.50
C LEU A 135 18.32 -24.07 4.38
N GLY A 136 17.78 -25.24 4.73
CA GLY A 136 17.38 -26.24 3.75
C GLY A 136 16.15 -25.81 2.94
N ALA A 137 15.78 -26.64 1.96
CA ALA A 137 14.72 -26.33 1.00
C ALA A 137 13.36 -26.06 1.66
N THR A 138 12.88 -26.92 2.57
CA THR A 138 11.58 -26.73 3.23
C THR A 138 11.55 -25.46 4.12
N PRO A 139 12.53 -25.21 5.02
CA PRO A 139 12.56 -23.97 5.78
C PRO A 139 12.60 -22.70 4.93
N LEU A 140 13.31 -22.70 3.79
CA LEU A 140 13.29 -21.57 2.85
C LEU A 140 11.87 -21.31 2.32
N MET A 141 11.17 -22.36 1.93
CA MET A 141 9.79 -22.25 1.40
C MET A 141 8.81 -21.76 2.47
N LEU A 142 8.96 -22.19 3.72
CA LEU A 142 8.17 -21.68 4.84
C LEU A 142 8.46 -20.20 5.12
N LEU A 143 9.72 -19.76 5.02
CA LEU A 143 10.08 -18.35 5.12
C LEU A 143 9.45 -17.52 3.98
N ALA A 144 9.43 -18.06 2.76
CA ALA A 144 8.71 -17.42 1.65
C ALA A 144 7.20 -17.31 1.93
N LEU A 145 6.57 -18.36 2.47
CA LEU A 145 5.15 -18.31 2.86
C LEU A 145 4.88 -17.28 3.96
N ALA A 146 5.78 -17.09 4.92
CA ALA A 146 5.68 -16.03 5.93
C ALA A 146 5.72 -14.63 5.28
N ALA A 147 6.64 -14.42 4.33
CA ALA A 147 6.68 -13.18 3.54
C ALA A 147 5.38 -12.95 2.75
N TYR A 148 4.80 -14.02 2.22
CA TYR A 148 3.56 -13.97 1.43
C TYR A 148 2.35 -13.65 2.29
N ALA A 149 2.27 -14.20 3.51
CA ALA A 149 1.24 -13.86 4.47
C ALA A 149 1.31 -12.37 4.84
N ALA A 150 2.50 -11.84 5.11
CA ALA A 150 2.70 -10.40 5.34
C ALA A 150 2.28 -9.56 4.11
N TYR A 151 2.62 -10.02 2.90
CA TYR A 151 2.22 -9.34 1.66
C TYR A 151 0.70 -9.31 1.45
N MET A 152 -0.05 -10.31 1.91
CA MET A 152 -1.53 -10.28 1.85
C MET A 152 -2.13 -9.17 2.70
N VAL A 153 -1.50 -8.82 3.83
CA VAL A 153 -1.91 -7.65 4.62
C VAL A 153 -1.71 -6.37 3.81
N ASN A 154 -0.55 -6.22 3.18
CA ASN A 154 -0.23 -5.07 2.33
C ASN A 154 -1.19 -4.93 1.13
N ALA A 155 -1.46 -6.03 0.43
CA ALA A 155 -2.44 -6.06 -0.66
C ALA A 155 -3.86 -5.69 -0.17
N GLY A 156 -4.25 -6.15 1.02
CA GLY A 156 -5.51 -5.78 1.66
C GLY A 156 -5.61 -4.28 1.95
N GLN A 157 -4.54 -3.68 2.50
CA GLN A 157 -4.47 -2.23 2.75
C GLN A 157 -4.61 -1.43 1.44
N PHE A 158 -3.91 -1.85 0.38
CA PHE A 158 -4.01 -1.23 -0.94
C PHE A 158 -5.43 -1.27 -1.50
N LEU A 159 -6.10 -2.43 -1.46
CA LEU A 159 -7.48 -2.59 -1.93
C LEU A 159 -8.45 -1.73 -1.12
N TYR A 160 -8.27 -1.65 0.20
CA TYR A 160 -9.07 -0.79 1.06
C TYR A 160 -8.92 0.68 0.68
N LYS A 161 -7.68 1.16 0.52
CA LYS A 161 -7.39 2.56 0.14
C LYS A 161 -7.93 2.91 -1.25
N LEU A 162 -7.86 1.97 -2.20
CA LEU A 162 -8.46 2.13 -3.54
C LEU A 162 -9.99 2.28 -3.47
N ARG A 163 -10.65 1.51 -2.60
CA ARG A 163 -12.11 1.63 -2.39
C ARG A 163 -12.47 2.97 -1.75
N LEU A 164 -11.66 3.44 -0.80
CA LEU A 164 -11.84 4.74 -0.16
C LEU A 164 -11.69 5.89 -1.16
N ALA A 165 -10.62 5.87 -1.97
CA ALA A 165 -10.39 6.89 -2.99
C ALA A 165 -11.54 6.99 -4.01
N ARG A 166 -12.08 5.85 -4.47
CA ARG A 166 -13.25 5.84 -5.36
C ARG A 166 -14.52 6.40 -4.70
N ARG A 167 -14.69 6.23 -3.39
CA ARG A 167 -15.82 6.81 -2.66
C ARG A 167 -15.66 8.32 -2.55
N GLU A 168 -14.46 8.81 -2.21
CA GLU A 168 -14.16 10.25 -2.16
C GLU A 168 -14.37 10.93 -3.53
N GLU A 169 -13.98 10.27 -4.63
CA GLU A 169 -14.20 10.79 -5.98
C GLU A 169 -15.69 10.91 -6.32
N ARG A 170 -16.51 9.93 -5.92
CA ARG A 170 -17.96 10.00 -6.09
C ARG A 170 -18.56 11.11 -5.25
N GLU A 171 -18.25 11.16 -3.96
CA GLU A 171 -18.75 12.19 -3.04
C GLU A 171 -18.35 13.61 -3.49
N GLY A 172 -17.12 13.78 -4.01
CA GLY A 172 -16.66 15.05 -4.56
C GLY A 172 -17.25 15.41 -5.94
N ALA A 173 -17.77 14.45 -6.70
CA ALA A 173 -18.50 14.71 -7.94
C ALA A 173 -19.97 15.13 -7.71
N TYR A 174 -20.50 14.91 -6.50
CA TYR A 174 -21.85 15.31 -6.09
C TYR A 174 -21.87 16.52 -5.14
N ALA A 175 -20.72 17.15 -4.89
CA ALA A 175 -20.55 18.32 -4.02
C ALA A 175 -20.22 19.57 -4.84
#